data_AF-A0A251TB84-F1
#
_entry.id   AF-A0A251TB84-F1
#
_cell.length_a   1.000
_cell.length_b   1.000
_cell.length_c   1.000
_cell.angle_alpha   90.00
_cell.angle_beta   90.00
_cell.angle_gamma   90.00
#
_symmetry.space_group_name_H-M   'P 1'
#
loop_
_entity.id
_entity.type
_entity.pdbx_description
1 polymer ?
#
loop_
_entity_poly.entity_id
_entity_poly.type
_entity_poly.pdbx_seq_one_letter_code
_entity_poly.pdbx_strand_id
1 'polypeptide(L)' 'MARDPLSWKDPNVFNPGRFHDETKVDRGHDFDYIPFGAGRRVCPGISLGMANTELSLASLLYHFDW' A
#
# COMPACT_ATOMS: atom_id res chain seq x y z
N MET A 1 10.86 -8.72 -4.09
CA MET A 1 10.05 -7.48 -3.96
C MET A 1 8.61 -7.83 -3.57
N ALA A 2 7.53 -7.34 -4.19
CA ALA A 2 6.20 -7.34 -3.54
C ALA A 2 5.54 -8.70 -3.19
N ARG A 3 5.81 -9.76 -3.96
CA ARG A 3 5.35 -11.14 -3.66
C ARG A 3 6.51 -12.12 -3.47
N ASP A 4 7.69 -11.59 -3.25
CA ASP A 4 8.87 -12.41 -3.04
C ASP A 4 8.82 -13.04 -1.65
N PRO A 5 8.88 -14.38 -1.53
CA PRO A 5 8.89 -15.06 -0.23
C PRO A 5 10.09 -14.71 0.64
N LEU A 6 11.18 -14.20 0.06
CA LEU A 6 12.36 -13.73 0.81
C LEU A 6 12.12 -12.36 1.45
N SER A 7 11.29 -11.52 0.82
CA SER A 7 10.94 -10.17 1.30
C SER A 7 9.68 -10.19 2.18
N TRP A 8 8.73 -11.08 1.90
CA TRP A 8 7.41 -11.09 2.53
C TRP A 8 7.02 -12.48 3.02
N LYS A 9 6.66 -12.57 4.29
CA LYS A 9 5.98 -13.75 4.84
C LYS A 9 4.60 -13.90 4.21
N ASP A 10 4.29 -15.11 3.73
CA ASP A 10 3.02 -15.48 3.09
C ASP A 10 2.61 -14.47 2.00
N PRO A 11 3.42 -14.30 0.93
CA PRO A 11 3.29 -13.18 -0.01
C PRO A 11 2.00 -13.19 -0.84
N ASN A 12 1.32 -14.34 -0.90
CA ASN A 12 0.06 -14.50 -1.62
C ASN A 12 -1.17 -14.37 -0.70
N VAL A 13 -0.99 -14.21 0.61
CA VAL A 13 -2.08 -14.05 1.57
C VAL A 13 -2.41 -12.58 1.75
N PHE A 14 -3.68 -12.22 1.58
CA PHE A 14 -4.19 -10.91 1.93
C PHE A 14 -4.21 -10.75 3.46
N ASN A 15 -3.20 -10.07 3.99
CA ASN A 15 -3.05 -9.80 5.42
C ASN A 15 -2.71 -8.31 5.62
N PRO A 16 -3.71 -7.44 5.88
CA PRO A 16 -3.49 -6.02 6.15
C PRO A 16 -2.66 -5.76 7.41
N GLY A 17 -2.72 -6.65 8.41
CA GLY A 17 -2.00 -6.50 9.68
C GLY A 17 -0.48 -6.47 9.53
N ARG A 18 0.08 -6.92 8.39
CA ARG A 18 1.52 -6.83 8.10
C ARG A 18 2.04 -5.39 8.00
N PHE A 19 1.15 -4.41 7.94
CA PHE A 19 1.47 -2.98 7.86
C PHE A 19 1.18 -2.22 9.17
N HIS A 20 0.74 -2.89 10.24
CA HIS A 20 0.42 -2.23 11.52
C HIS A 20 1.64 -1.80 12.33
N ASP A 21 2.73 -2.57 12.31
CA ASP A 21 3.85 -2.41 13.26
C ASP A 21 5.08 -1.69 12.69
N GLU A 22 5.07 -1.22 11.44
CA GLU A 22 6.26 -0.65 10.81
C GLU A 22 6.01 0.66 10.05
N THR A 23 7.01 1.53 10.11
CA THR A 23 7.30 2.73 9.29
C THR A 23 7.34 2.50 7.77
N LYS A 24 6.84 1.35 7.28
CA LYS A 24 6.82 0.91 5.88
C LYS A 24 5.83 1.65 4.97
N VAL A 25 5.24 2.75 5.45
CA VAL A 25 4.63 3.75 4.55
C VAL A 25 5.77 4.58 3.93
N ASP A 26 6.69 3.88 3.27
CA ASP A 26 7.83 4.53 2.66
C ASP A 26 7.46 4.98 1.25
N ARG A 27 7.70 6.25 0.98
CA ARG A 27 7.44 6.92 -0.30
C ARG A 27 8.54 6.59 -1.32
N GLY A 28 8.97 5.32 -1.37
CA GLY A 28 9.91 4.81 -2.34
C GLY A 28 11.36 4.62 -1.90
N HIS A 29 11.68 4.55 -0.59
CA HIS A 29 13.00 4.06 -0.12
C HIS A 29 13.00 2.57 0.30
N ASP A 30 11.84 1.94 0.47
CA ASP A 30 11.69 0.50 0.66
C ASP A 30 11.47 -0.19 -0.69
N PHE A 31 12.52 -0.86 -1.20
CA PHE A 31 12.46 -1.55 -2.48
C PHE A 31 11.69 -2.87 -2.44
N ASP A 32 11.37 -3.40 -1.25
CA ASP A 32 10.45 -4.52 -1.12
C ASP A 32 8.98 -4.08 -1.30
N TYR A 33 8.71 -2.77 -1.18
CA TYR A 33 7.39 -2.15 -1.29
C TYR A 33 7.37 -0.86 -2.14
N ILE A 34 7.29 -1.00 -3.48
CA ILE A 34 7.22 0.13 -4.43
C ILE A 34 5.94 0.16 -5.30
N PRO A 35 4.73 0.17 -4.69
CA PRO A 35 3.48 0.14 -5.46
C PRO A 35 3.30 1.34 -6.41
N PHE A 36 4.00 2.45 -6.12
CA PHE A 36 3.98 3.67 -6.91
C PHE A 36 5.33 3.99 -7.59
N GLY A 37 6.23 3.00 -7.66
CA GLY A 37 7.60 3.16 -8.12
C GLY A 37 8.48 3.90 -7.11
N ALA A 38 9.69 4.25 -7.54
CA ALA A 38 10.70 4.93 -6.74
C ALA A 38 11.61 5.84 -7.59
N GLY A 39 12.39 6.71 -6.94
CA GLY A 39 13.41 7.55 -7.60
C GLY A 39 12.84 8.63 -8.52
N ARG A 40 13.59 9.00 -9.58
CA ARG A 40 13.28 10.14 -10.46
C ARG A 40 11.95 10.06 -11.22
N ARG A 41 11.34 8.87 -11.28
CA ARG A 41 10.09 8.59 -12.00
C ARG A 41 9.01 8.02 -11.06
N VAL A 42 9.14 8.24 -9.75
CA VAL A 42 8.09 7.91 -8.79
C VAL A 42 6.78 8.59 -9.18
N CYS A 43 5.65 7.92 -8.94
CA CYS A 43 4.33 8.44 -9.32
C CYS A 43 4.11 9.84 -8.71
N PRO A 44 3.85 10.88 -9.52
CA PRO A 44 3.57 12.21 -9.01
C PRO A 44 2.19 12.32 -8.34
N GLY A 45 1.31 11.33 -8.56
CA GLY A 45 -0.06 11.29 -8.07
C GLY A 45 -0.28 10.50 -6.77
N ILE A 46 0.78 10.12 -6.03
CA ILE A 46 0.64 9.28 -4.82
C ILE A 46 -0.39 9.85 -3.85
N SER A 47 -0.26 11.14 -3.50
CA SER A 47 -1.16 11.77 -2.52
C SER A 47 -2.62 11.81 -3.01
N LEU A 48 -2.83 12.05 -4.30
CA LEU A 48 -4.18 12.05 -4.90
C LEU A 48 -4.78 10.64 -4.91
N GLY A 49 -3.99 9.64 -5.29
CA GLY A 49 -4.41 8.24 -5.28
C GLY A 49 -4.80 7.78 -3.88
N MET A 50 -3.95 8.06 -2.88
CA MET A 50 -4.23 7.72 -1.49
C MET A 50 -5.51 8.39 -0.98
N ALA A 51 -5.65 9.70 -1.18
CA ALA A 51 -6.85 10.43 -0.74
C ALA A 51 -8.14 9.89 -1.38
N ASN A 52 -8.09 9.59 -2.68
CA ASN A 52 -9.25 9.03 -3.39
C ASN A 52 -9.58 7.61 -2.91
N THR A 53 -8.58 6.75 -2.71
CA THR A 53 -8.79 5.39 -2.19
C THR A 53 -9.36 5.41 -0.78
N GLU A 54 -8.79 6.22 0.12
CA GLU A 54 -9.27 6.36 1.50
C GLU A 54 -10.71 6.88 1.53
N LEU A 55 -11.00 7.98 0.82
CA LEU A 55 -12.34 8.57 0.79
C LEU A 55 -13.38 7.59 0.20
N SER A 56 -13.05 6.96 -0.92
CA SER A 56 -13.98 6.03 -1.58
C SER A 56 -14.25 4.81 -0.70
N LEU A 57 -13.19 4.22 -0.11
CA LEU A 57 -13.32 3.07 0.77
C LEU A 57 -14.10 3.45 2.04
N ALA A 58 -13.75 4.54 2.72
CA ALA A 58 -14.47 5.00 3.92
C ALA A 58 -15.95 5.26 3.63
N SER A 59 -16.27 5.87 2.49
CA SER A 59 -17.67 6.09 2.08
C SER A 59 -18.42 4.77 1.88
N LEU A 60 -17.79 3.79 1.23
CA LEU A 60 -18.38 2.46 1.07
C LEU A 60 -18.61 1.81 2.45
N LEU A 61 -17.60 1.85 3.34
CA LEU A 61 -17.63 1.23 4.69
C LEU A 61 -18.67 1.84 5.61
N TYR A 62 -18.98 3.12 5.40
CA TYR A 62 -19.95 3.82 6.23
C TYR A 62 -21.40 3.61 5.76
N HIS A 63 -21.63 3.49 4.45
CA HIS A 63 -22.99 3.52 3.89
C HIS A 63 -23.55 2.15 3.49
N PHE A 64 -22.72 1.11 3.39
CA PHE A 64 -23.14 -0.22 2.95
C PHE A 64 -22.64 -1.32 3.89
N ASP A 65 -23.47 -2.35 4.07
CA ASP A 65 -23.09 -3.62 4.68
C ASP A 65 -22.71 -4.64 3.60
N TRP A 66 -21.80 -5.57 3.91
CA TRP A 66 -21.30 -6.64 3.04
C TRP A 66 -20.98 -7.92 3.80
#